data_AF-K1S0K0-F1
#
_entry.id   AF-K1S0K0-F1
#
_cell.length_a   1.000
_cell.length_b   1.000
_cell.length_c   1.000
_cell.angle_alpha   90.00
_cell.angle_beta   90.00
_cell.angle_gamma   90.00
#
_symmetry.space_group_name_H-M   'P 1'
#
loop_
_entity.id
_entity.type
_entity.pdbx_description
1 polymer ?
#
loop_
_entity_poly.entity_id
_entity_poly.type
_entity_poly.pdbx_seq_one_letter_code
_entity_poly.pdbx_strand_id
1 'polypeptide(L)'
;VIRNDVYEALGKPSMSTQEEFLDVLNQIKEQFPDLIPLGFNNFETDGTSSLGDKLQDFLGTPIVNDDNTFYDRDMDEDYLSWIKTLNQAYKNGCISDDSFTDDNTAWQEKESIGKYACIMMEGTPQQAGFFNNVCNIQSRCGIYRN
;
A
#
# COMPACT_ATOMS: atom_id res chain seq x y z
N VAL A 1 -2.74 -1.19 4.87
CA VAL A 1 -2.93 -1.99 6.10
C VAL A 1 -1.66 -2.79 6.36
N ILE A 2 -1.32 -3.03 7.63
CA ILE A 2 -0.21 -3.91 8.04
C ILE A 2 -0.76 -5.09 8.86
N ARG A 3 -0.16 -6.27 8.68
CA ARG A 3 -0.46 -7.48 9.45
C ARG A 3 -0.11 -7.27 10.92
N ASN A 4 -1.03 -7.60 11.83
CA ASN A 4 -0.91 -7.18 13.23
C ASN A 4 0.27 -7.84 13.97
N ASP A 5 0.58 -9.10 13.69
CA ASP A 5 1.74 -9.80 14.26
C ASP A 5 3.08 -9.15 13.86
N VAL A 6 3.21 -8.73 12.60
CA VAL A 6 4.37 -7.98 12.09
C VAL A 6 4.44 -6.61 12.75
N TYR A 7 3.31 -5.90 12.84
CA TYR A 7 3.25 -4.58 13.48
C TYR A 7 3.67 -4.62 14.95
N GLU A 8 3.18 -5.60 15.71
CA GLU A 8 3.54 -5.82 17.12
C GLU A 8 5.02 -6.23 17.26
N ALA A 9 5.51 -7.13 16.42
CA ALA A 9 6.89 -7.61 16.46
C ALA A 9 7.93 -6.51 16.16
N LEU A 10 7.60 -5.56 15.28
CA LEU A 10 8.42 -4.39 14.98
C LEU A 10 8.29 -3.27 16.03
N GLY A 11 7.53 -3.48 17.10
CA GLY A 11 7.37 -2.49 18.17
C GLY A 11 6.45 -1.34 17.80
N LYS A 12 5.45 -1.58 16.95
CA LYS A 12 4.42 -0.61 16.52
C LYS A 12 5.02 0.62 15.82
N PRO A 13 5.80 0.43 14.75
CA PRO A 13 6.48 1.53 14.09
C PRO A 13 5.50 2.52 13.46
N SER A 14 5.93 3.78 13.33
CA SER A 14 5.24 4.76 12.49
C SER A 14 5.48 4.46 11.01
N MET A 15 4.54 4.85 10.15
CA MET A 15 4.67 4.85 8.69
C MET A 15 4.04 6.11 8.09
N SER A 16 4.07 7.21 8.84
CA SER A 16 3.39 8.45 8.45
C SER A 16 4.22 9.29 7.47
N THR A 17 5.51 8.98 7.31
CA THR A 17 6.39 9.62 6.33
C THR A 17 6.95 8.60 5.34
N GLN A 18 7.45 9.09 4.19
CA GLN A 18 8.06 8.24 3.15
C GLN A 18 9.31 7.51 3.65
N GLU A 19 10.11 8.16 4.50
CA GLU A 19 11.31 7.58 5.11
C GLU A 19 10.94 6.46 6.09
N GLU A 20 10.03 6.74 7.02
CA GLU A 20 9.53 5.73 7.97
C GLU A 20 8.90 4.54 7.23
N PHE A 21 8.11 4.81 6.18
CA PHE A 21 7.51 3.75 5.37
C PHE A 21 8.57 2.84 4.73
N LEU A 22 9.60 3.42 4.11
CA LEU A 22 10.69 2.66 3.50
C LEU A 22 11.50 1.88 4.54
N ASP A 23 11.78 2.49 5.68
CA ASP A 23 12.51 1.84 6.77
C ASP A 23 11.76 0.61 7.29
N VAL A 24 10.46 0.77 7.56
CA VAL A 24 9.63 -0.36 8.02
C VAL A 24 9.57 -1.47 6.98
N LEU A 25 9.40 -1.16 5.69
CA LEU A 25 9.42 -2.19 4.64
C LEU A 25 10.75 -2.94 4.57
N ASN A 26 11.88 -2.24 4.74
CA ASN A 26 13.19 -2.88 4.80
C ASN A 26 13.32 -3.78 6.04
N GLN A 27 12.88 -3.32 7.21
CA GLN A 27 12.87 -4.14 8.43
C GLN A 27 12.01 -5.39 8.26
N ILE A 28 10.83 -5.27 7.62
CA ILE A 28 9.97 -6.41 7.33
C ILE A 28 10.71 -7.43 6.45
N LYS A 29 11.35 -6.96 5.38
CA LYS A 29 12.11 -7.81 4.47
C LYS A 29 13.22 -8.59 5.19
N GLU A 30 13.90 -7.96 6.14
CA GLU A 30 15.00 -8.58 6.90
C GLU A 30 14.50 -9.57 7.97
N GLN A 31 13.44 -9.20 8.70
CA GLN A 31 12.96 -9.98 9.85
C GLN A 31 11.92 -11.04 9.48
N PHE A 32 11.24 -10.89 8.34
CA PHE A 32 10.19 -11.78 7.86
C PHE A 32 10.43 -12.19 6.39
N PRO A 33 11.51 -12.94 6.10
CA PRO A 33 11.90 -13.29 4.73
C PRO A 33 10.87 -14.14 3.97
N ASP A 34 9.96 -14.80 4.69
CA ASP A 34 8.86 -15.57 4.09
C ASP A 34 7.68 -14.70 3.63
N LEU A 35 7.69 -13.39 3.94
CA LEU A 35 6.63 -12.46 3.57
C LEU A 35 7.06 -11.55 2.43
N ILE A 36 6.09 -11.14 1.63
CA ILE A 36 6.25 -10.02 0.70
C ILE A 36 6.02 -8.74 1.51
N PRO A 37 7.01 -7.83 1.60
CA PRO A 37 6.87 -6.66 2.47
C PRO A 37 5.69 -5.76 2.09
N LEU A 38 5.50 -5.50 0.80
CA LEU A 38 4.41 -4.68 0.28
C LEU A 38 3.72 -5.34 -0.92
N GLY A 39 2.39 -5.45 -0.83
CA GLY A 39 1.50 -5.78 -1.93
C GLY A 39 0.51 -4.66 -2.24
N PHE A 40 -0.12 -4.76 -3.41
CA PHE A 40 -1.22 -3.91 -3.86
C PHE A 40 -2.13 -4.71 -4.79
N ASN A 41 -3.38 -4.27 -4.99
CA ASN A 41 -4.31 -4.90 -5.93
C ASN A 41 -3.68 -5.05 -7.33
N ASN A 42 -4.05 -6.11 -8.04
CA ASN A 42 -3.60 -6.34 -9.41
C ASN A 42 -3.89 -5.14 -10.32
N PHE A 43 -3.04 -4.93 -11.32
CA PHE A 43 -3.33 -3.93 -12.35
C PHE A 43 -4.46 -4.42 -13.24
N GLU A 44 -5.31 -3.49 -13.66
CA GLU A 44 -6.42 -3.76 -14.57
C GLU A 44 -6.12 -3.17 -15.95
N THR A 45 -6.99 -3.43 -16.93
CA THR A 45 -6.74 -3.03 -18.33
C THR A 45 -6.65 -1.50 -18.47
N ASP A 46 -7.32 -0.76 -17.61
CA ASP A 46 -7.48 0.69 -17.65
C ASP A 46 -6.89 1.42 -16.43
N GLY A 47 -6.10 0.75 -15.58
CA GLY A 47 -5.54 1.43 -14.41
C GLY A 47 -4.57 0.65 -13.54
N THR A 48 -3.95 1.38 -12.60
CA THR A 48 -3.02 0.90 -11.58
C THR A 48 -3.71 0.51 -10.27
N SER A 49 -5.03 0.33 -10.32
CA SER A 49 -5.89 -0.06 -9.19
C SER A 49 -5.58 0.77 -7.93
N SER A 50 -5.27 0.11 -6.81
CA SER A 50 -5.05 0.75 -5.50
C SER A 50 -3.87 1.74 -5.45
N LEU A 51 -2.98 1.75 -6.46
CA LEU A 51 -1.90 2.73 -6.58
C LEU A 51 -2.30 4.01 -7.32
N GLY A 52 -3.48 4.04 -7.96
CA GLY A 52 -4.04 5.23 -8.61
C GLY A 52 -4.93 6.03 -7.66
N ASP A 53 -6.22 6.13 -8.01
CA ASP A 53 -7.22 6.93 -7.29
C ASP A 53 -7.23 6.69 -5.78
N LYS A 54 -7.02 5.44 -5.31
CA LYS A 54 -7.03 5.15 -3.87
C LYS A 54 -5.82 5.69 -3.14
N LEU A 55 -4.65 5.68 -3.76
CA LEU A 55 -3.49 6.35 -3.21
C LEU A 55 -3.72 7.86 -3.17
N GLN A 56 -4.25 8.44 -4.24
CA GLN A 56 -4.60 9.86 -4.29
C GLN A 56 -5.65 10.25 -3.22
N ASP A 57 -6.67 9.41 -3.01
CA ASP A 57 -7.67 9.59 -1.96
C ASP A 57 -7.02 9.53 -0.57
N PHE A 58 -6.12 8.57 -0.38
CA PHE A 58 -5.39 8.38 0.87
C PHE A 58 -4.46 9.56 1.19
N LEU A 59 -3.86 10.17 0.17
CA LEU A 59 -3.03 11.37 0.29
C LEU A 59 -3.85 12.67 0.45
N GLY A 60 -5.17 12.60 0.28
CA GLY A 60 -6.03 13.78 0.30
C GLY A 60 -5.80 14.72 -0.90
N THR A 61 -5.41 14.16 -2.04
CA THR A 61 -5.24 14.90 -3.30
C THR A 61 -6.59 15.48 -3.75
N PRO A 62 -6.69 16.79 -4.02
CA PRO A 62 -7.95 17.44 -4.36
C PRO A 62 -8.49 16.98 -5.72
N ILE A 63 -9.81 17.08 -5.90
CA ILE A 63 -10.48 16.75 -7.19
C ILE A 63 -10.59 18.01 -8.07
N VAL A 64 -10.64 19.19 -7.45
CA VAL A 64 -10.79 20.49 -8.12
C VAL A 64 -9.78 21.48 -7.57
N ASN A 65 -9.36 22.41 -8.41
CA ASN A 65 -8.62 23.60 -8.00
C ASN A 65 -9.52 24.54 -7.18
N ASP A 66 -8.91 25.53 -6.50
CA ASP A 66 -9.63 26.58 -5.76
C ASP A 66 -10.60 27.40 -6.64
N ASP A 67 -10.35 27.45 -7.94
CA ASP A 67 -11.20 28.12 -8.94
C ASP A 67 -12.32 27.21 -9.51
N ASN A 68 -12.53 26.03 -8.92
CA ASN A 68 -13.47 24.99 -9.34
C ASN A 68 -13.19 24.37 -10.74
N THR A 69 -12.00 24.55 -11.29
CA THR A 69 -11.57 23.81 -12.48
C THR A 69 -11.08 22.40 -12.10
N PHE A 70 -11.03 21.49 -13.08
CA PHE A 70 -10.51 20.13 -12.90
C PHE A 70 -9.05 20.16 -12.44
N TYR A 71 -8.74 19.41 -11.38
CA TYR A 71 -7.37 19.20 -10.93
C TYR A 71 -6.84 17.87 -11.43
N ASP A 72 -5.68 17.91 -12.09
CA ASP A 72 -5.00 16.70 -12.57
C ASP A 72 -4.24 16.02 -11.42
N ARG A 73 -4.89 15.02 -10.82
CA ARG A 73 -4.38 14.31 -9.64
C ARG A 73 -3.14 13.46 -9.94
N ASP A 74 -2.96 13.04 -11.19
CA ASP A 74 -1.80 12.26 -11.60
C ASP A 74 -0.52 13.11 -11.61
N MET A 75 -0.69 14.44 -11.66
CA MET A 75 0.39 15.43 -11.64
C MET A 75 0.58 16.07 -10.27
N ASP A 76 -0.17 15.64 -9.24
CA ASP A 76 -0.01 16.14 -7.87
C ASP A 76 1.38 15.82 -7.31
N GLU A 77 2.03 16.81 -6.71
CA GLU A 77 3.42 16.66 -6.24
C GLU A 77 3.56 15.60 -5.14
N ASP A 78 2.58 15.50 -4.23
CA ASP A 78 2.60 14.49 -3.17
C ASP A 78 2.41 13.10 -3.78
N TYR A 79 1.43 12.94 -4.68
CA TYR A 79 1.23 11.68 -5.40
C TYR A 79 2.50 11.23 -6.13
N LEU A 80 3.10 12.12 -6.94
CA LEU A 80 4.35 11.82 -7.66
C LEU A 80 5.51 11.50 -6.70
N SER A 81 5.57 12.15 -5.54
CA SER A 81 6.57 11.83 -4.52
C SER A 81 6.37 10.40 -3.97
N TRP A 82 5.12 9.99 -3.71
CA TRP A 82 4.80 8.65 -3.23
C TRP A 82 5.02 7.58 -4.30
N ILE A 83 4.76 7.87 -5.58
CA ILE A 83 5.15 7.00 -6.69
C ILE A 83 6.68 6.78 -6.71
N LYS A 84 7.49 7.82 -6.45
CA LYS A 84 8.95 7.68 -6.31
C LYS A 84 9.33 6.84 -5.09
N THR A 85 8.63 6.98 -3.97
CA THR A 85 8.82 6.14 -2.77
C THR A 85 8.52 4.67 -3.07
N LEU A 86 7.41 4.37 -3.74
CA LEU A 86 7.07 3.01 -4.17
C LEU A 86 8.11 2.45 -5.14
N ASN A 87 8.62 3.26 -6.07
CA ASN A 87 9.73 2.86 -6.94
C ASN A 87 11.00 2.55 -6.15
N GLN A 88 11.30 3.30 -5.09
CA GLN A 88 12.43 3.00 -4.20
C GLN A 88 12.20 1.70 -3.41
N ALA A 89 10.98 1.48 -2.91
CA ALA A 89 10.61 0.22 -2.25
C ALA A 89 10.81 -0.98 -3.18
N TYR A 90 10.39 -0.86 -4.44
CA TYR A 90 10.66 -1.86 -5.48
C TYR A 90 12.15 -2.12 -5.68
N LYS A 91 12.96 -1.06 -5.87
CA LYS A 91 14.42 -1.18 -6.00
C LYS A 91 15.10 -1.81 -4.78
N ASN A 92 14.52 -1.62 -3.59
CA ASN A 92 14.97 -2.26 -2.36
C ASN A 92 14.53 -3.73 -2.24
N GLY A 93 13.75 -4.26 -3.19
CA GLY A 93 13.20 -5.62 -3.15
C GLY A 93 12.03 -5.78 -2.18
N CYS A 94 11.35 -4.69 -1.81
CA CYS A 94 10.19 -4.74 -0.90
C CYS A 94 8.88 -5.01 -1.64
N ILE A 95 8.87 -4.90 -2.96
CA ILE A 95 7.76 -5.25 -3.85
C ILE A 95 8.25 -6.36 -4.77
N SER A 96 7.47 -7.43 -4.92
CA SER A 96 7.79 -8.54 -5.83
C SER A 96 7.53 -8.15 -7.28
N ASP A 97 8.32 -8.66 -8.23
CA ASP A 97 8.04 -8.53 -9.67
C ASP A 97 6.65 -9.09 -10.00
N ASP A 98 6.26 -10.20 -9.35
CA ASP A 98 4.94 -10.82 -9.53
C ASP A 98 3.79 -9.86 -9.24
N SER A 99 3.97 -8.90 -8.33
CA SER A 99 2.90 -7.95 -7.96
C SER A 99 2.45 -7.07 -9.13
N PHE A 100 3.26 -6.94 -10.18
CA PHE A 100 2.90 -6.20 -11.40
C PHE A 100 2.25 -7.08 -12.49
N THR A 101 2.35 -8.40 -12.36
CA THR A 101 1.85 -9.37 -13.36
C THR A 101 0.76 -10.28 -12.83
N ASP A 102 0.57 -10.34 -11.52
CA ASP A 102 -0.50 -11.10 -10.87
C ASP A 102 -1.85 -10.63 -11.41
N ASP A 103 -2.71 -11.58 -11.77
CA ASP A 103 -4.13 -11.31 -11.97
C ASP A 103 -4.87 -11.30 -10.62
N ASN A 104 -6.16 -10.98 -10.65
CA ASN A 104 -6.97 -10.96 -9.43
C ASN A 104 -7.00 -12.31 -8.70
N THR A 105 -6.88 -13.45 -9.40
CA THR A 105 -6.87 -14.77 -8.75
C THR A 105 -5.57 -14.98 -7.97
N ALA A 106 -4.43 -14.74 -8.61
CA ALA A 106 -3.11 -14.86 -7.97
C ALA A 106 -2.96 -13.90 -6.78
N TRP A 107 -3.48 -12.68 -6.93
CA TRP A 107 -3.50 -11.70 -5.86
C TRP A 107 -4.36 -12.14 -4.67
N GLN A 108 -5.60 -12.61 -4.91
CA GLN A 108 -6.51 -13.09 -3.86
C GLN A 108 -5.95 -14.32 -3.13
N GLU A 109 -5.28 -15.23 -3.84
CA GLU A 109 -4.62 -16.38 -3.23
C GLU A 109 -3.54 -15.92 -2.24
N LYS A 110 -2.62 -15.04 -2.67
CA LYS A 110 -1.56 -14.46 -1.83
C LYS A 110 -2.12 -13.68 -0.63
N GLU A 111 -3.21 -12.93 -0.84
CA GLU A 111 -3.94 -12.25 0.22
C GLU A 111 -4.51 -13.25 1.23
N SER A 112 -5.27 -14.26 0.76
CA SER A 112 -5.99 -15.21 1.62
C SER A 112 -5.07 -16.03 2.53
N ILE A 113 -3.85 -16.33 2.07
CA ILE A 113 -2.83 -17.04 2.86
C ILE A 113 -1.95 -16.10 3.69
N GLY A 114 -2.19 -14.79 3.65
CA GLY A 114 -1.47 -13.78 4.44
C GLY A 114 -0.03 -13.58 4.01
N LYS A 115 0.28 -13.71 2.71
CA LYS A 115 1.65 -13.62 2.17
C LYS A 115 2.23 -12.21 2.23
N TYR A 116 1.37 -11.19 2.21
CA TYR A 116 1.77 -9.79 2.32
C TYR A 116 1.83 -9.34 3.77
N ALA A 117 2.91 -8.64 4.13
CA ALA A 117 3.03 -7.99 5.44
C ALA A 117 2.28 -6.65 5.47
N CYS A 118 2.45 -5.83 4.42
CA CYS A 118 1.68 -4.62 4.19
C CYS A 118 0.93 -4.72 2.86
N ILE A 119 -0.28 -4.17 2.80
CA ILE A 119 -1.08 -4.10 1.57
C ILE A 119 -1.68 -2.70 1.43
N MET A 120 -1.45 -2.05 0.28
CA MET A 120 -2.28 -0.94 -0.19
C MET A 120 -3.46 -1.54 -0.94
N MET A 121 -4.69 -1.23 -0.54
CA MET A 121 -5.85 -1.94 -1.09
C MET A 121 -7.03 -1.03 -1.36
N GLU A 122 -7.78 -1.41 -2.38
CA GLU A 122 -9.13 -0.94 -2.64
C GLU A 122 -10.17 -1.99 -2.26
N GLY A 123 -11.44 -1.58 -2.09
CA GLY A 123 -12.50 -2.53 -1.78
C GLY A 123 -12.44 -3.13 -0.37
N THR A 124 -12.01 -2.33 0.62
CA THR A 124 -11.94 -2.77 2.02
C THR A 124 -13.24 -3.40 2.58
N PRO A 125 -14.46 -2.99 2.18
CA PRO A 125 -15.67 -3.71 2.60
C PRO A 125 -15.76 -5.14 2.07
N GLN A 126 -15.27 -5.40 0.85
CA GLN A 126 -15.29 -6.72 0.20
C GLN A 126 -14.26 -7.69 0.82
N GLN A 127 -13.22 -7.16 1.47
CA GLN A 127 -12.13 -7.93 2.07
C GLN A 127 -12.30 -8.22 3.57
N ALA A 128 -13.51 -8.02 4.12
CA ALA A 128 -13.81 -8.20 5.54
C ALA A 128 -13.38 -9.58 6.10
N GLY A 129 -13.45 -10.65 5.30
CA GLY A 129 -13.02 -12.00 5.69
C GLY A 129 -11.50 -12.12 5.93
N PHE A 130 -10.68 -11.46 5.11
CA PHE A 130 -9.22 -11.39 5.30
C PHE A 130 -8.88 -10.60 6.57
N PHE A 131 -9.54 -9.46 6.78
CA PHE A 131 -9.29 -8.62 7.95
C PHE A 131 -9.59 -9.30 9.28
N ASN A 132 -10.66 -10.11 9.33
CA ASN A 132 -11.04 -10.85 10.52
C ASN A 132 -10.08 -12.00 10.87
N ASN A 133 -9.43 -12.59 9.86
CA ASN A 133 -8.61 -13.78 10.04
C ASN A 133 -7.10 -13.48 10.14
N VAL A 134 -6.62 -12.43 9.48
CA VAL A 134 -5.18 -12.18 9.29
C VAL A 134 -4.72 -10.84 9.89
N CYS A 135 -5.56 -9.79 9.85
CA CYS A 135 -5.11 -8.44 10.21
C CYS A 135 -5.61 -7.90 11.57
N ASN A 136 -6.54 -8.56 12.29
CA ASN A 136 -7.11 -8.10 13.57
C ASN A 136 -7.10 -6.56 13.70
N ILE A 137 -7.94 -5.94 12.86
CA ILE A 137 -7.95 -4.55 12.39
C ILE A 137 -7.28 -3.51 13.31
N GLN A 138 -6.17 -2.95 12.81
CA GLN A 138 -5.81 -1.54 13.03
C GLN A 138 -5.41 -0.89 11.70
N SER A 139 -6.31 -0.13 11.09
CA SER A 139 -5.98 0.82 10.02
C SER A 139 -5.15 1.95 10.63
N ARG A 140 -3.81 1.81 10.61
CA ARG A 140 -2.87 2.76 11.23
C ARG A 140 -1.73 3.23 10.34
N CYS A 141 -1.68 2.77 9.09
CA CYS A 141 -1.00 3.53 8.06
C CYS A 141 -1.88 4.75 7.82
N GLY A 142 -1.52 5.90 8.40
CA GLY A 142 -2.10 7.20 8.10
C GLY A 142 -0.97 8.07 7.61
N ILE A 143 -0.91 8.33 6.30
CA ILE A 143 -0.04 9.35 5.73
C ILE A 143 -0.89 10.61 5.73
N TYR A 144 -0.54 11.59 6.55
CA TYR A 144 -1.24 12.86 6.62
C TYR A 144 -0.42 13.92 5.89
N ARG A 145 -1.08 14.76 5.09
CA ARG A 145 -0.46 16.00 4.57
C ARG A 145 0.01 16.85 5.76
N ASN A 146 1.25 17.32 5.71
CA ASN A 146 1.78 18.31 6.65
C ASN A 146 1.19 19.70 6.38
#